data_AF-A0A914GW85-F1
#
_entry.id   AF-A0A914GW85-F1
#
_cell.length_a   1.000
_cell.length_b   1.000
_cell.length_c   1.000
_cell.angle_alpha   90.00
_cell.angle_beta   90.00
_cell.angle_gamma   90.00
#
_symmetry.space_group_name_H-M   'P 1'
#
loop_
_entity.id
_entity.type
_entity.pdbx_description
1 polymer ?
#
loop_
_entity_poly.entity_id
_entity_poly.type
_entity_poly.pdbx_seq_one_letter_code
_entity_poly.pdbx_strand_id
1 'polypeptide(L)'
;MSNPATVKKASRSNEKRPREENEIFHQDYAFLDELRQSDIQELKKAHRSAKRDGNAPLADRIHRNLLRLENQQKAETVRQKMEQTRAELRRENIERMNRGERPVYLNNAELVARANCGTTAGPPNRVDCITDKD
;
A
#
# COMPACT_ATOMS: atom_id res chain seq x y z
N MET A 1 61.27 -15.26 -5.53
CA MET A 1 59.95 -15.82 -5.93
C MET A 1 59.32 -16.35 -4.65
N SER A 2 58.14 -16.01 -4.15
CA SER A 2 57.00 -15.22 -4.59
C SER A 2 56.22 -14.84 -3.31
N ASN A 3 55.65 -13.63 -3.20
CA ASN A 3 54.85 -13.21 -2.04
C ASN A 3 53.43 -13.82 -2.11
N PRO A 4 52.83 -14.27 -1.01
CA PRO A 4 51.41 -14.64 -1.01
C PRO A 4 50.56 -13.37 -0.97
N ALA A 5 49.90 -13.07 -2.09
CA ALA A 5 48.96 -11.97 -2.22
C ALA A 5 47.78 -12.15 -1.27
N THR A 6 47.55 -11.14 -0.43
CA THR A 6 46.35 -10.97 0.39
C THR A 6 45.15 -10.77 -0.54
N VAL A 7 44.28 -11.79 -0.63
CA VAL A 7 42.96 -11.62 -1.22
C VAL A 7 42.10 -10.86 -0.23
N LYS A 8 42.14 -9.52 -0.32
CA LYS A 8 41.10 -8.65 0.26
C LYS A 8 39.77 -9.06 -0.37
N LYS A 9 38.93 -9.79 0.37
CA LYS A 9 37.51 -9.90 0.03
C LYS A 9 36.95 -8.48 0.05
N ALA A 10 36.76 -7.89 -1.11
CA ALA A 10 35.97 -6.69 -1.26
C ALA A 10 34.56 -7.03 -0.76
N SER A 11 34.20 -6.51 0.41
CA SER A 11 32.83 -6.38 0.84
C SER A 11 32.11 -5.59 -0.23
N ARG A 12 31.36 -6.28 -1.09
CA ARG A 12 30.55 -5.68 -2.13
C ARG A 12 29.34 -5.04 -1.45
N SER A 13 29.56 -3.93 -0.76
CA SER A 13 28.52 -3.06 -0.21
C SER A 13 27.88 -2.32 -1.38
N ASN A 14 27.00 -3.01 -2.11
CA ASN A 14 26.20 -2.36 -3.13
C ASN A 14 24.84 -3.05 -3.21
N GLU A 15 24.11 -2.96 -2.11
CA GLU A 15 22.69 -3.29 -2.08
C GLU A 15 22.01 -2.01 -1.63
N LYS A 16 21.70 -1.12 -2.58
CA LYS A 16 20.74 -0.05 -2.36
C LYS A 16 19.51 -0.73 -1.74
N ARG A 17 19.13 -0.33 -0.53
CA ARG A 17 17.95 -0.87 0.15
C ARG A 17 16.75 -0.02 -0.31
N PRO A 18 16.03 -0.39 -1.39
CA PRO A 18 14.93 0.42 -1.92
C PRO A 18 13.78 0.65 -0.94
N ARG A 19 13.75 -0.07 0.19
CA ARG A 19 12.73 0.09 1.24
C ARG A 19 12.92 1.38 2.03
N GLU A 20 14.17 1.75 2.33
CA GLU A 20 14.46 2.89 3.21
C GLU A 20 14.23 4.22 2.49
N GLU A 21 14.61 4.31 1.22
CA GLU A 21 14.35 5.49 0.38
C GLU A 21 12.85 5.78 0.24
N ASN A 22 12.01 4.73 0.20
CA ASN A 22 10.56 4.88 0.06
C ASN A 22 9.89 5.33 1.37
N GLU A 23 10.35 4.81 2.52
CA GLU A 23 9.88 5.24 3.85
C GLU A 23 10.23 6.71 4.12
N ILE A 24 11.44 7.14 3.77
CA ILE A 24 11.87 8.55 3.90
C ILE A 24 11.04 9.45 2.97
N PHE A 25 10.83 9.04 1.71
CA PHE A 25 9.99 9.79 0.78
C PHE A 25 8.55 9.95 1.29
N HIS A 26 7.96 8.90 1.86
CA HIS A 26 6.62 8.99 2.43
C HIS A 26 6.53 9.96 3.61
N GLN A 27 7.58 10.08 4.41
CA GLN A 27 7.63 11.03 5.53
C GLN A 27 7.82 12.46 5.04
N ASP A 28 8.81 12.70 4.17
CA ASP A 28 9.14 14.03 3.67
C ASP A 28 8.03 14.65 2.81
N TYR A 29 7.26 13.81 2.12
CA TYR A 29 6.19 14.23 1.23
C TYR A 29 4.79 13.87 1.74
N ALA A 30 4.62 13.59 3.04
CA ALA A 30 3.32 13.32 3.65
C ALA A 30 2.30 14.44 3.40
N PHE A 31 2.77 15.70 3.33
CA PHE A 31 1.91 16.86 3.03
C PHE A 31 1.24 16.79 1.65
N LEU A 32 1.79 16.02 0.70
CA LEU A 32 1.16 15.82 -0.60
C LEU A 32 -0.15 15.02 -0.49
N ASP A 33 -0.28 14.17 0.54
CA ASP A 33 -1.53 13.46 0.82
C ASP A 33 -2.59 14.45 1.32
N GLU A 34 -2.22 15.39 2.19
CA GLU A 34 -3.10 16.44 2.68
C GLU A 34 -3.58 17.36 1.55
N LEU A 35 -2.66 17.77 0.67
CA LEU A 35 -2.97 18.59 -0.50
C LEU A 35 -3.92 17.86 -1.47
N ARG A 36 -3.69 16.56 -1.71
CA ARG A 36 -4.62 15.75 -2.51
C ARG A 36 -6.01 15.68 -1.87
N GLN A 37 -6.10 15.59 -0.55
CA GLN A 37 -7.39 15.59 0.15
C GLN A 37 -8.09 16.95 0.03
N SER A 38 -7.37 18.08 0.14
CA SER A 38 -7.97 19.40 -0.07
C SER A 38 -8.49 19.56 -1.49
N ASP A 39 -7.72 19.14 -2.50
CA ASP A 39 -8.12 19.21 -3.91
C ASP A 39 -9.42 18.41 -4.17
N ILE A 40 -9.52 17.21 -3.60
CA ILE A 40 -10.74 16.40 -3.70
C ILE A 40 -11.92 17.12 -3.03
N GLN A 41 -11.73 17.75 -1.88
CA GLN A 41 -12.80 18.51 -1.22
C GLN A 41 -13.23 19.73 -2.03
N GLU A 42 -12.30 20.45 -2.64
CA GLU A 42 -12.59 21.58 -3.51
C GLU A 42 -13.34 21.15 -4.77
N LEU A 43 -12.91 20.06 -5.42
CA LEU A 43 -13.62 19.49 -6.55
C LEU A 43 -15.03 19.02 -6.18
N LYS A 44 -15.23 18.47 -4.97
CA LYS A 44 -16.57 18.13 -4.45
C LYS A 44 -17.44 19.38 -4.28
N LYS A 45 -16.87 20.49 -3.80
CA LYS A 45 -17.59 21.78 -3.72
C LYS A 45 -17.95 22.30 -5.11
N ALA A 46 -17.00 22.33 -6.04
CA ALA A 46 -17.20 22.77 -7.41
C ALA A 46 -18.25 21.93 -8.15
N HIS A 47 -18.25 20.61 -7.96
CA HIS A 47 -19.28 19.72 -8.50
C HIS A 47 -20.68 20.06 -7.99
N ARG A 48 -20.82 20.32 -6.68
CA ARG A 48 -22.10 20.72 -6.09
C ARG A 48 -22.58 22.06 -6.63
N SER A 49 -21.69 23.04 -6.80
CA SER A 49 -22.03 24.32 -7.42
C SER A 49 -22.46 24.15 -8.88
N ALA A 50 -21.69 23.43 -9.70
CA ALA A 50 -22.04 23.16 -11.09
C ALA A 50 -23.41 22.48 -11.26
N LYS A 51 -23.78 21.58 -10.33
CA LYS A 51 -25.12 20.98 -10.28
C LYS A 51 -26.22 21.99 -9.94
N ARG A 52 -25.97 22.90 -8.99
CA ARG A 52 -26.94 23.96 -8.62
C ARG A 52 -27.14 24.95 -9.77
N ASP A 53 -26.07 25.28 -10.48
CA ASP A 53 -26.08 26.23 -11.59
C ASP A 53 -26.66 25.62 -12.89
N GLY A 54 -27.08 24.35 -12.88
CA GLY A 54 -27.66 23.66 -14.03
C GLY A 54 -26.66 23.30 -15.14
N ASN A 55 -25.35 23.44 -14.88
CA ASN A 55 -24.31 23.15 -15.87
C ASN A 55 -23.93 21.65 -15.85
N ALA A 56 -24.80 20.84 -16.46
CA ALA A 56 -24.62 19.39 -16.59
C ALA A 56 -23.26 18.96 -17.19
N PRO A 57 -22.75 19.52 -18.31
CA PRO A 57 -21.50 19.05 -18.88
C PRO A 57 -20.28 19.35 -17.99
N LEU A 58 -20.30 20.46 -17.26
CA LEU A 58 -19.26 20.78 -16.29
C LEU A 58 -19.33 19.84 -15.07
N ALA A 59 -20.53 19.59 -14.55
CA ALA A 59 -20.73 18.67 -13.43
C ALA A 59 -20.23 17.26 -13.77
N ASP A 60 -20.55 16.73 -14.95
CA ASP A 60 -20.09 15.40 -15.39
C ASP A 60 -18.56 15.33 -15.51
N ARG A 61 -17.92 16.38 -16.05
CA ARG A 61 -16.46 16.44 -16.14
C ARG A 61 -15.82 16.42 -14.75
N ILE A 62 -16.34 17.19 -13.80
CA ILE A 62 -15.83 17.22 -12.43
C ILE A 62 -16.06 15.86 -11.76
N HIS A 63 -17.22 15.23 -11.98
CA HIS A 63 -17.54 13.92 -11.42
C HIS A 63 -16.57 12.84 -11.90
N ARG A 64 -16.24 12.78 -13.20
CA ARG A 64 -15.25 11.84 -13.74
C ARG A 64 -13.87 12.04 -13.12
N ASN A 65 -13.46 13.29 -12.93
CA ASN A 65 -12.18 13.61 -12.28
C ASN A 65 -12.17 13.19 -10.80
N LEU A 66 -13.26 13.44 -10.07
CA LEU A 66 -13.42 12.98 -8.69
C LEU A 66 -13.30 11.46 -8.59
N LEU A 67 -14.03 10.73 -9.45
CA LEU A 67 -13.98 9.27 -9.47
C LEU A 67 -12.55 8.76 -9.73
N ARG A 68 -11.81 9.39 -10.64
CA ARG A 68 -10.42 9.04 -10.92
C ARG A 68 -9.53 9.22 -9.69
N LEU A 69 -9.63 10.37 -9.02
CA LEU A 69 -8.83 10.69 -7.83
C LEU A 69 -9.18 9.77 -6.66
N GLU A 70 -10.46 9.49 -6.43
CA GLU A 70 -10.90 8.57 -5.38
C GLU A 70 -10.44 7.13 -5.64
N ASN A 71 -10.50 6.66 -6.89
CA ASN A 71 -9.99 5.34 -7.25
C ASN A 71 -8.47 5.25 -7.08
N GLN A 72 -7.72 6.30 -7.42
CA GLN A 72 -6.29 6.36 -7.20
C GLN A 72 -5.97 6.27 -5.69
N GLN A 73 -6.66 7.05 -4.86
CA GLN A 73 -6.48 7.02 -3.40
C GLN A 73 -6.80 5.63 -2.82
N LYS A 74 -7.88 4.99 -3.29
CA LYS A 74 -8.22 3.61 -2.90
C LYS A 74 -7.14 2.61 -3.31
N ALA A 75 -6.60 2.72 -4.52
CA ALA A 75 -5.52 1.84 -4.97
C ALA A 75 -4.23 2.03 -4.14
N GLU A 76 -3.87 3.27 -3.80
CA GLU A 76 -2.72 3.59 -2.96
C GLU A 76 -2.86 3.01 -1.54
N THR A 77 -4.03 3.19 -0.92
CA THR A 77 -4.31 2.63 0.42
C THR A 77 -4.30 1.11 0.43
N VAL A 78 -4.87 0.44 -0.58
CA VAL A 78 -4.79 -1.02 -0.72
C VAL A 78 -3.33 -1.47 -0.88
N ARG A 79 -2.53 -0.76 -1.68
CA ARG A 79 -1.10 -1.07 -1.86
C ARG A 79 -0.34 -0.98 -0.54
N GLN A 80 -0.56 0.08 0.24
CA GLN A 80 0.07 0.27 1.55
C GLN A 80 -0.32 -0.85 2.52
N LYS A 81 -1.61 -1.19 2.61
CA LYS A 81 -2.08 -2.30 3.45
C LYS A 81 -1.45 -3.63 3.04
N MET A 82 -1.38 -3.94 1.75
CA MET A 82 -0.72 -5.14 1.24
C MET A 82 0.77 -5.18 1.60
N GLU A 83 1.46 -4.04 1.56
CA GLU A 83 2.87 -3.96 1.93
C GLU A 83 3.07 -4.21 3.43
N GLN A 84 2.23 -3.63 4.28
CA GLN A 84 2.21 -3.90 5.72
C GLN A 84 1.93 -5.38 6.01
N THR A 85 0.92 -5.98 5.37
CA THR A 85 0.62 -7.42 5.50
C THR A 85 1.80 -8.30 5.06
N ARG A 86 2.52 -7.91 4.00
CA ARG A 86 3.75 -8.63 3.58
C ARG A 86 4.86 -8.52 4.61
N ALA A 87 5.03 -7.35 5.22
CA ALA A 87 6.04 -7.16 6.27
C ALA A 87 5.71 -8.01 7.51
N GLU A 88 4.44 -8.02 7.93
CA GLU A 88 3.95 -8.87 9.02
C GLU A 88 4.15 -10.36 8.74
N LEU A 89 3.75 -10.83 7.55
CA LEU A 89 3.91 -12.25 7.16
C LEU A 89 5.38 -12.67 7.18
N ARG A 90 6.31 -11.78 6.81
CA ARG A 90 7.74 -12.07 6.91
C ARG A 90 8.21 -12.19 8.35
N ARG A 91 7.75 -11.31 9.25
CA ARG A 91 8.06 -11.39 10.68
C ARG A 91 7.53 -12.70 11.27
N GLU A 92 6.27 -13.02 10.99
CA GLU A 92 5.64 -14.29 11.40
C GLU A 92 6.41 -15.51 10.89
N ASN A 93 6.84 -15.49 9.63
CA ASN A 93 7.63 -16.59 9.05
C ASN A 93 9.02 -16.73 9.67
N ILE A 94 9.68 -15.62 10.01
CA ILE A 94 10.95 -15.67 10.75
C ILE A 94 10.75 -16.35 12.10
N GLU A 95 9.69 -15.99 12.83
CA GLU A 95 9.37 -16.62 14.11
C GLU A 95 9.05 -18.11 13.98
N ARG A 96 8.28 -18.51 12.96
CA ARG A 96 8.00 -19.93 12.65
C ARG A 96 9.29 -20.70 12.39
N MET A 97 10.16 -20.16 11.54
CA MET A 97 11.43 -20.82 11.24
C MET A 97 12.34 -20.91 12.47
N ASN A 98 12.34 -19.90 13.34
CA ASN A 98 13.08 -19.95 14.61
C ASN A 98 12.55 -21.04 15.56
N ARG A 99 11.27 -21.42 15.45
CA ARG A 99 10.65 -22.55 16.18
C ARG A 99 10.82 -23.90 15.46
N GLY A 100 11.44 -23.92 14.28
CA GLY A 100 11.56 -25.11 13.43
C GLY A 100 10.31 -25.42 12.58
N GLU A 101 9.33 -24.52 12.55
CA GLU A 101 8.13 -24.63 11.73
C GLU A 101 8.36 -24.11 10.30
N ARG A 102 7.55 -24.60 9.34
CA ARG A 102 7.64 -24.17 7.92
C ARG A 102 6.99 -22.79 7.73
N PRO A 103 7.54 -21.93 6.84
CA PRO A 103 6.95 -20.63 6.52
C PRO A 103 5.64 -20.77 5.73
N VAL A 104 4.77 -19.77 5.86
CA VAL A 104 3.49 -19.66 5.16
C VAL A 104 3.60 -18.61 4.05
N TYR A 105 3.18 -18.97 2.84
CA TYR A 105 3.11 -18.08 1.70
C TYR A 105 1.66 -17.91 1.27
N LEU A 106 1.26 -16.67 1.02
CA LEU A 106 -0.06 -16.34 0.51
C LEU A 106 0.04 -15.92 -0.96
N ASN A 107 -0.96 -16.28 -1.75
CA ASN A 107 -1.11 -15.76 -3.10
C ASN A 107 -1.60 -14.30 -3.07
N ASN A 108 -1.58 -13.61 -4.22
CA ASN A 108 -1.96 -12.20 -4.26
C ASN A 108 -3.43 -11.94 -3.85
N ALA A 109 -4.35 -12.84 -4.19
CA ALA A 109 -5.77 -12.70 -3.85
C ALA A 109 -5.98 -12.83 -2.33
N GLU A 110 -5.34 -13.82 -1.71
CA GLU A 110 -5.32 -14.03 -0.26
C GLU A 110 -4.66 -12.85 0.46
N LEU A 111 -3.62 -12.27 -0.12
CA LEU A 111 -2.94 -11.11 0.45
C LEU A 111 -3.81 -9.85 0.40
N VAL A 112 -4.53 -9.63 -0.69
CA VAL A 112 -5.53 -8.55 -0.80
C VAL A 112 -6.67 -8.78 0.20
N ALA A 113 -7.17 -10.01 0.31
CA ALA A 113 -8.22 -10.36 1.27
C ALA A 113 -7.75 -10.10 2.70
N ARG A 114 -6.54 -10.53 3.08
CA ARG A 114 -5.96 -10.29 4.42
C ARG A 114 -5.73 -8.79 4.69
N ALA A 115 -5.29 -8.03 3.69
CA ALA A 115 -5.08 -6.59 3.79
C ALA A 115 -6.39 -5.80 4.00
N ASN A 116 -7.49 -6.25 3.39
CA ASN A 116 -8.79 -5.55 3.45
C ASN A 116 -9.66 -6.02 4.62
N CYS A 117 -9.67 -7.31 4.94
CA CYS A 117 -10.59 -7.90 5.91
C CYS A 117 -10.02 -7.99 7.34
N GLY A 118 -8.73 -7.67 7.51
CA GLY A 118 -8.02 -7.92 8.77
C GLY A 118 -7.86 -9.42 9.05
N THR A 119 -6.96 -9.78 9.95
CA THR A 119 -6.69 -11.16 10.33
C THR A 119 -7.90 -11.72 11.08
N THR A 120 -8.86 -12.31 10.38
CA THR A 120 -9.74 -13.31 11.00
C THR A 120 -8.85 -14.50 11.33
N ALA A 121 -8.38 -14.55 12.57
CA ALA A 121 -7.84 -15.76 13.18
C ALA A 121 -8.97 -16.80 13.24
N GLY A 122 -9.24 -17.43 12.11
CA GLY A 122 -10.26 -18.45 11.92
C GLY A 122 -9.76 -19.47 10.90
N PRO A 123 -10.17 -20.75 11.03
CA PRO A 123 -9.67 -21.84 10.20
C PRO A 123 -9.91 -21.55 8.69
N PRO A 124 -9.09 -22.13 7.79
CA PRO A 124 -8.87 -21.70 6.40
C PRO A 124 -10.09 -21.73 5.45
N ASN A 125 -11.31 -21.95 5.95
CA ASN A 125 -12.51 -22.16 5.13
C ASN A 125 -13.62 -21.12 5.32
N ARG A 126 -13.34 -19.95 5.91
CA ARG A 126 -14.36 -18.89 5.96
C ARG A 126 -13.75 -17.50 5.89
N VAL A 127 -13.76 -16.92 4.69
CA VAL A 127 -13.52 -15.48 4.50
C VAL A 127 -14.85 -14.79 4.71
N ASP A 128 -15.18 -14.49 5.96
CA ASP A 128 -16.34 -13.62 6.25
C ASP A 128 -15.88 -12.17 6.05
N CYS A 129 -16.13 -11.63 4.86
CA CYS A 129 -15.98 -10.20 4.60
C CYS A 129 -17.05 -9.45 5.40
N ILE A 130 -16.67 -8.61 6.35
CA ILE A 130 -17.60 -7.63 6.93
C ILE A 130 -17.86 -6.60 5.83
N THR A 131 -19.00 -6.72 5.16
CA THR A 131 -19.55 -5.64 4.35
C THR A 131 -20.04 -4.56 5.32
N ASP A 132 -19.46 -3.36 5.23
CA ASP A 132 -20.04 -2.17 5.85
C ASP A 132 -21.48 -2.05 5.34
N LYS A 133 -22.44 -2.27 6.24
CA LYS A 133 -23.85 -1.98 5.97
C LYS A 133 -24.06 -0.48 6.13
N ASP A 134 -24.52 0.12 5.04
CA ASP A 134 -25.32 1.35 4.87
C ASP A 134 -25.13 2.52 5.85
#